data_AF-A0A4Y2HTL6-F1
#
_entry.id   AF-A0A4Y2HTL6-F1
#
_cell.length_a   1.000
_cell.length_b   1.000
_cell.length_c   1.000
_cell.angle_alpha   90.00
_cell.angle_beta   90.00
_cell.angle_gamma   90.00
#
_symmetry.space_group_name_H-M   'P 1'
#
loop_
_entity.id
_entity.type
_entity.pdbx_description
1 polymer ?
#
loop_
_entity_poly.entity_id
_entity_poly.type
_entity_poly.pdbx_seq_one_letter_code
_entity_poly.pdbx_strand_id
1 'polypeptide(L)'
;MPSSLKNDLQNLYQEETLCDFTIKIGDKNLQVHKAMLCARSPVFKRMLTNNMKENQENMMDISDLDEDTVGRMLTFMYTDMAGNLDWETANKLYFAADKYSLITLKSICSEVLKRNLSISNVGEALVLGHMHSDEYLKKIAVEFICGHETEVMSSTEWETFMTEKEHLAAITMHQIFLKKAENRR
;
A
#
# COMPACT_ATOMS: atom_id res chain seq x y z
N MET A 1 12.13 -10.44 -27.47
CA MET A 1 10.78 -9.94 -27.13
C MET A 1 10.46 -8.77 -28.05
N PRO A 2 9.22 -8.60 -28.54
CA PRO A 2 8.85 -7.37 -29.26
C PRO A 2 9.12 -6.15 -28.35
N SER A 3 9.68 -5.09 -28.92
CA SER A 3 9.91 -3.84 -28.21
C SER A 3 8.57 -3.24 -27.81
N SER A 4 8.48 -2.80 -26.57
CA SER A 4 7.32 -2.09 -26.04
C SER A 4 7.83 -1.10 -25.02
N LEU A 5 7.17 0.06 -24.89
CA LEU A 5 7.58 1.10 -23.94
C LEU A 5 7.81 0.53 -22.54
N LYS A 6 6.94 -0.38 -22.09
CA LYS A 6 7.07 -1.07 -20.80
C LYS A 6 8.40 -1.85 -20.71
N ASN A 7 8.73 -2.66 -21.70
CA ASN A 7 9.96 -3.46 -21.70
C ASN A 7 11.20 -2.55 -21.81
N ASP A 8 11.12 -1.49 -22.60
CA ASP A 8 12.21 -0.55 -22.80
C ASP A 8 12.51 0.22 -21.49
N LEU A 9 11.48 0.67 -20.77
CA LEU A 9 11.61 1.31 -19.46
C LEU A 9 12.05 0.31 -18.37
N GLN A 10 11.60 -0.94 -18.44
CA GLN A 10 12.07 -1.99 -17.53
C GLN A 10 13.57 -2.25 -17.73
N ASN A 11 14.03 -2.37 -18.97
CA ASN A 11 15.45 -2.56 -19.29
C ASN A 11 16.26 -1.35 -18.83
N LEU A 12 15.78 -0.12 -19.07
CA LEU A 12 16.41 1.11 -18.58
C LEU A 12 16.62 1.08 -17.06
N TYR A 13 15.63 0.58 -16.29
CA TYR A 13 15.76 0.42 -14.85
C TYR A 13 16.77 -0.67 -14.46
N GLN A 14 16.75 -1.82 -15.14
CA GLN A 14 17.63 -2.96 -14.84
C GLN A 14 19.10 -2.75 -15.24
N GLU A 15 19.33 -1.99 -16.30
CA GLU A 15 20.67 -1.66 -16.80
C GLU A 15 21.31 -0.48 -16.06
N GLU A 16 20.56 0.19 -15.18
CA GLU A 16 20.99 1.36 -14.39
C GLU A 16 21.64 2.48 -15.24
N THR A 17 21.21 2.60 -16.50
CA THR A 17 21.83 3.48 -17.48
C THR A 17 21.23 4.88 -17.38
N LEU A 18 22.08 5.91 -17.21
CA LEU A 18 21.68 7.32 -17.06
C LEU A 18 20.86 7.64 -15.79
N CYS A 19 20.99 6.82 -14.75
CA CYS A 19 20.44 7.13 -13.44
C CYS A 19 21.06 8.42 -12.86
N ASP A 20 20.21 9.27 -12.28
CA ASP A 20 20.57 10.58 -11.73
C ASP A 20 20.10 10.76 -10.27
N PHE A 21 19.70 9.65 -9.63
CA PHE A 21 19.25 9.62 -8.25
C PHE A 21 19.49 8.26 -7.59
N THR A 22 19.79 8.27 -6.28
CA THR A 22 19.96 7.05 -5.48
C THR A 22 18.91 6.96 -4.37
N ILE A 23 18.24 5.82 -4.26
CA ILE A 23 17.40 5.48 -3.10
C ILE A 23 18.17 4.50 -2.24
N LYS A 24 18.42 4.87 -0.99
CA LYS A 24 19.08 4.03 0.01
C LYS A 24 18.04 3.31 0.87
N ILE A 25 18.23 2.01 1.07
CA ILE A 25 17.38 1.14 1.90
C ILE A 25 18.31 0.27 2.74
N GLY A 26 18.50 0.62 4.01
CA GLY A 26 19.53 0.01 4.85
C GLY A 26 20.91 0.15 4.21
N ASP A 27 21.56 -0.96 3.88
CA ASP A 27 22.88 -0.99 3.24
C ASP A 27 22.83 -1.03 1.70
N LYS A 28 21.63 -1.05 1.11
CA LYS A 28 21.46 -1.14 -0.35
C LYS A 28 21.19 0.22 -0.97
N ASN A 29 21.74 0.42 -2.15
CA ASN A 29 21.55 1.61 -2.97
C ASN A 29 20.92 1.20 -4.30
N LEU A 30 19.76 1.77 -4.62
CA LEU A 30 19.06 1.56 -5.87
C LEU A 30 19.26 2.80 -6.76
N GLN A 31 19.79 2.59 -7.97
CA GLN A 31 19.95 3.64 -8.97
C GLN A 31 18.64 3.85 -9.73
N VAL A 32 18.16 5.10 -9.78
CA VAL A 32 16.87 5.44 -10.40
C VAL A 32 16.92 6.77 -11.15
N HIS A 33 15.88 7.04 -11.92
CA HIS A 33 15.73 8.24 -12.72
C HIS A 33 14.74 9.22 -12.05
N LYS A 34 15.17 10.43 -11.74
CA LYS A 34 14.32 11.50 -11.20
C LYS A 34 13.10 11.74 -12.10
N ALA A 35 13.32 11.76 -13.41
CA ALA A 35 12.25 11.97 -14.38
C ALA A 35 11.12 10.93 -14.23
N MET A 36 11.47 9.66 -14.02
CA MET A 36 10.49 8.59 -13.79
C MET A 36 9.78 8.76 -12.46
N LEU A 37 10.51 9.02 -11.37
CA LEU A 37 9.90 9.24 -10.05
C LEU A 37 8.93 10.44 -10.07
N CYS A 38 9.35 11.58 -10.63
CA CYS A 38 8.55 12.79 -10.75
C CYS A 38 7.31 12.63 -11.64
N ALA A 39 7.43 11.87 -12.74
CA ALA A 39 6.31 11.62 -13.63
C ALA A 39 5.22 10.76 -12.97
N ARG A 40 5.63 9.86 -12.08
CA ARG A 40 4.77 8.80 -11.52
C ARG A 40 4.23 9.11 -10.13
N SER A 41 4.90 9.98 -9.37
CA SER A 41 4.53 10.32 -8.00
C SER A 41 4.55 11.84 -7.78
N PRO A 42 3.42 12.46 -7.40
CA PRO A 42 3.37 13.86 -6.97
C PRO A 42 4.27 14.15 -5.75
N VAL A 43 4.46 13.16 -4.87
CA VAL A 43 5.34 13.27 -3.69
C VAL A 43 6.79 13.36 -4.14
N PHE A 44 7.25 12.44 -4.99
CA PHE A 44 8.60 12.52 -5.56
C PHE A 44 8.79 13.78 -6.41
N LYS A 45 7.78 14.19 -7.18
CA LYS A 45 7.83 15.45 -7.94
C LYS A 45 8.11 16.63 -7.01
N ARG A 46 7.32 16.78 -5.95
CA ARG A 46 7.52 17.86 -4.97
C ARG A 46 8.89 17.79 -4.30
N MET A 47 9.35 16.59 -3.95
CA MET A 47 10.64 16.38 -3.30
C MET A 47 11.83 16.74 -4.21
N LEU A 48 11.75 16.39 -5.49
CA LEU A 48 12.85 16.49 -6.44
C LEU A 48 12.85 17.76 -7.30
N THR A 49 11.76 18.55 -7.30
CA THR A 49 11.73 19.84 -8.01
C THR A 49 11.88 21.05 -7.09
N ASN A 50 11.96 20.85 -5.78
CA ASN A 50 12.15 21.91 -4.80
C ASN A 50 13.57 21.89 -4.24
N ASN A 51 13.94 22.93 -3.50
CA ASN A 51 15.21 23.03 -2.77
C ASN A 51 15.20 22.16 -1.49
N MET A 52 14.89 20.88 -1.64
CA MET A 52 14.98 19.90 -0.56
C MET A 52 16.35 19.21 -0.59
N LYS A 53 16.79 18.69 0.57
CA LYS A 53 18.09 18.04 0.75
C LYS A 53 18.28 16.91 -0.26
N GLU A 54 17.25 16.12 -0.47
CA GLU A 54 17.26 14.97 -1.37
C GLU A 54 17.60 15.39 -2.80
N ASN A 55 17.03 16.51 -3.27
CA ASN A 55 17.31 17.01 -4.60
C ASN A 55 18.76 17.53 -4.73
N GLN A 56 19.30 18.16 -3.68
CA GLN A 56 20.67 18.68 -3.68
C GLN A 56 21.72 17.56 -3.62
N GLU A 57 21.43 16.50 -2.86
CA GLU A 57 22.34 15.35 -2.68
C GLU A 57 22.15 14.28 -3.75
N ASN A 58 21.10 14.38 -4.58
CA ASN A 58 20.68 13.35 -5.53
C ASN A 58 20.48 11.97 -4.86
N MET A 59 20.07 11.98 -3.60
CA MET A 59 19.92 10.78 -2.80
C MET A 59 18.80 10.95 -1.77
N MET A 60 18.13 9.85 -1.44
CA MET A 60 17.26 9.79 -0.26
C MET A 60 17.42 8.46 0.48
N ASP A 61 17.01 8.44 1.74
CA ASP A 61 16.93 7.23 2.56
C ASP A 61 15.44 6.86 2.77
N ILE A 62 15.12 5.58 2.59
CA ILE A 62 13.84 4.98 2.94
C ILE A 62 14.09 3.93 4.02
N SER A 63 13.74 4.27 5.25
CA SER A 63 13.98 3.44 6.44
C SER A 63 12.74 2.74 6.99
N ASP A 64 11.55 3.14 6.54
CA ASP A 64 10.25 2.60 6.98
C ASP A 64 9.65 1.57 6.02
N LEU A 65 10.35 1.23 4.94
CA LEU A 65 9.96 0.19 3.98
C LEU A 65 11.10 -0.81 3.81
N ASP A 66 10.74 -2.08 3.66
CA ASP A 66 11.70 -3.12 3.29
C ASP A 66 12.05 -3.06 1.79
N GLU A 67 13.14 -3.72 1.44
CA GLU A 67 13.69 -3.74 0.08
C GLU A 67 12.71 -4.31 -0.97
N ASP A 68 11.98 -5.39 -0.66
CA ASP A 68 11.05 -6.00 -1.60
C ASP A 68 9.90 -5.03 -1.92
N THR A 69 9.36 -4.37 -0.88
CA THR A 69 8.32 -3.36 -1.02
C THR A 69 8.77 -2.20 -1.90
N VAL A 70 9.97 -1.64 -1.67
CA VAL A 70 10.49 -0.54 -2.51
C VAL A 70 10.80 -1.02 -3.93
N GLY A 71 11.39 -2.21 -4.08
CA GLY A 71 11.68 -2.80 -5.39
C GLY A 71 10.41 -2.99 -6.24
N ARG A 72 9.31 -3.46 -5.64
CA ARG A 72 8.00 -3.58 -6.29
C ARG A 72 7.40 -2.22 -6.63
N MET A 73 7.48 -1.26 -5.71
CA MET A 73 7.02 0.10 -5.96
C MET A 73 7.75 0.73 -7.16
N LEU A 74 9.08 0.61 -7.21
CA LEU A 74 9.87 1.10 -8.33
C LEU A 74 9.54 0.34 -9.62
N THR A 75 9.46 -0.99 -9.57
CA THR A 75 9.04 -1.79 -10.73
C THR A 75 7.70 -1.32 -11.29
N PHE A 76 6.72 -1.02 -10.42
CA PHE A 76 5.45 -0.45 -10.83
C PHE A 76 5.60 0.94 -11.49
N MET A 77 6.49 1.80 -10.99
CA MET A 77 6.73 3.11 -11.61
C MET A 77 7.27 3.01 -13.04
N TYR A 78 8.08 2.00 -13.35
CA TYR A 78 8.63 1.80 -14.69
C TYR A 78 7.72 0.99 -15.61
N THR A 79 6.85 0.12 -15.06
CA THR A 79 6.20 -0.93 -15.86
C THR A 79 4.69 -1.05 -15.71
N ASP A 80 4.07 -0.30 -14.78
CA ASP A 80 2.67 -0.46 -14.37
C ASP A 80 2.32 -1.86 -13.82
N MET A 81 3.32 -2.68 -13.47
CA MET A 81 3.12 -4.02 -12.91
C MET A 81 3.45 -4.06 -11.43
N ALA A 82 2.53 -4.57 -10.61
CA ALA A 82 2.74 -4.80 -9.18
C ALA A 82 3.27 -6.21 -8.85
N GLY A 83 3.36 -7.09 -9.88
CA GLY A 83 3.72 -8.50 -9.70
C GLY A 83 2.61 -9.32 -9.04
N ASN A 84 2.98 -10.52 -8.58
CA ASN A 84 2.10 -11.35 -7.78
C ASN A 84 2.10 -10.84 -6.34
N LEU A 85 0.91 -10.58 -5.81
CA LEU A 85 0.69 -10.06 -4.46
C LEU A 85 -0.19 -11.04 -3.68
N ASP A 86 0.23 -11.34 -2.46
CA ASP A 86 -0.57 -11.94 -1.41
C ASP A 86 -1.02 -10.86 -0.40
N TRP A 87 -1.63 -11.26 0.71
CA TRP A 87 -2.07 -10.32 1.74
C TRP A 87 -0.91 -9.46 2.28
N GLU A 88 0.19 -10.08 2.69
CA GLU A 88 1.28 -9.40 3.39
C GLU A 88 2.02 -8.43 2.45
N THR A 89 2.34 -8.89 1.24
CA THR A 89 2.98 -8.05 0.22
C THR A 89 2.05 -6.94 -0.28
N ALA A 90 0.75 -7.21 -0.46
CA ALA A 90 -0.21 -6.16 -0.82
C ALA A 90 -0.36 -5.12 0.29
N ASN A 91 -0.36 -5.53 1.55
CA ASN A 91 -0.47 -4.64 2.70
C ASN A 91 0.73 -3.65 2.75
N LYS A 92 1.95 -4.18 2.71
CA LYS A 92 3.16 -3.34 2.72
C LYS A 92 3.23 -2.43 1.50
N LEU A 93 2.91 -2.95 0.32
CA LEU A 93 2.92 -2.17 -0.92
C LEU A 93 1.79 -1.13 -0.97
N TYR A 94 0.65 -1.40 -0.33
CA TYR A 94 -0.43 -0.42 -0.16
C TYR A 94 0.05 0.79 0.66
N PHE A 95 0.76 0.55 1.77
CA PHE A 95 1.33 1.61 2.59
C PHE A 95 2.33 2.47 1.78
N ALA A 96 3.23 1.83 1.02
CA ALA A 96 4.15 2.55 0.14
C ALA A 96 3.42 3.35 -0.94
N ALA A 97 2.40 2.76 -1.56
CA ALA A 97 1.59 3.41 -2.59
C ALA A 97 0.86 4.64 -2.06
N ASP A 98 0.32 4.59 -0.85
CA ASP A 98 -0.31 5.75 -0.22
C ASP A 98 0.73 6.84 0.11
N LYS A 99 1.84 6.46 0.75
CA LYS A 99 2.94 7.38 1.13
C LYS A 99 3.47 8.17 -0.07
N TYR A 100 3.63 7.53 -1.22
CA TYR A 100 4.13 8.15 -2.45
C TYR A 100 3.02 8.56 -3.43
N SER A 101 1.76 8.54 -3.01
CA SER A 101 0.59 8.96 -3.81
C SER A 101 0.48 8.26 -5.18
N LEU A 102 0.72 6.95 -5.20
CA LEU A 102 0.59 6.06 -6.37
C LEU A 102 -0.82 5.46 -6.41
N ILE A 103 -1.79 6.29 -6.81
CA ILE A 103 -3.23 5.98 -6.72
C ILE A 103 -3.60 4.63 -7.37
N THR A 104 -3.09 4.36 -8.58
CA THR A 104 -3.38 3.10 -9.29
C THR A 104 -2.79 1.89 -8.54
N LEU A 105 -1.57 1.99 -8.03
CA LEU A 105 -0.95 0.90 -7.25
C LEU A 105 -1.73 0.66 -5.95
N LYS A 106 -2.11 1.73 -5.26
CA LYS A 106 -2.95 1.66 -4.05
C LYS A 106 -4.26 0.91 -4.33
N SER A 107 -4.91 1.22 -5.45
CA SER A 107 -6.14 0.52 -5.88
C SER A 107 -5.91 -0.96 -6.18
N ILE A 108 -4.80 -1.32 -6.84
CA ILE A 108 -4.45 -2.72 -7.11
C ILE A 108 -4.26 -3.48 -5.78
N CYS A 109 -3.49 -2.91 -4.86
CA CYS A 109 -3.29 -3.52 -3.55
C CYS A 109 -4.60 -3.65 -2.76
N SER A 110 -5.47 -2.63 -2.79
CA SER A 110 -6.78 -2.67 -2.13
C SER A 110 -7.67 -3.81 -2.64
N GLU A 111 -7.67 -4.06 -3.96
CA GLU A 111 -8.41 -5.19 -4.54
C GLU A 111 -7.81 -6.55 -4.17
N VAL A 112 -6.49 -6.66 -4.04
CA VAL A 112 -5.83 -7.88 -3.54
C VAL A 112 -6.17 -8.12 -2.07
N LEU A 113 -6.09 -7.09 -1.23
CA LEU A 113 -6.48 -7.16 0.18
C LEU A 113 -7.93 -7.63 0.30
N LYS A 114 -8.85 -7.01 -0.45
CA LYS A 114 -10.26 -7.41 -0.48
C LYS A 114 -10.46 -8.89 -0.80
N ARG A 115 -9.79 -9.40 -1.82
CA ARG A 115 -9.92 -10.80 -2.27
C ARG A 115 -9.36 -11.80 -1.27
N ASN A 116 -8.41 -11.37 -0.44
CA ASN A 116 -7.74 -12.21 0.56
C ASN A 116 -8.20 -11.90 1.99
N LEU A 117 -9.30 -11.16 2.16
CA LEU A 117 -9.91 -10.95 3.47
C LEU A 117 -10.34 -12.29 4.09
N SER A 118 -10.02 -12.43 5.37
CA SER A 118 -10.33 -13.61 6.18
C SER A 118 -10.67 -13.19 7.60
N ILE A 119 -11.18 -14.14 8.39
CA ILE A 119 -11.40 -13.94 9.83
C ILE A 119 -10.11 -13.51 10.53
N SER A 120 -8.98 -14.10 10.15
CA SER A 120 -7.69 -13.85 10.82
C SER A 120 -7.08 -12.49 10.53
N ASN A 121 -7.47 -11.81 9.43
CA ASN A 121 -6.83 -10.56 8.99
C ASN A 121 -7.79 -9.36 8.87
N VAL A 122 -9.10 -9.54 9.09
CA VAL A 122 -10.07 -8.44 8.95
C VAL A 122 -9.81 -7.28 9.93
N GLY A 123 -9.28 -7.58 11.12
CA GLY A 123 -8.83 -6.56 12.07
C GLY A 123 -7.70 -5.69 11.51
N GLU A 124 -6.71 -6.29 10.86
CA GLU A 124 -5.63 -5.55 10.19
C GLU A 124 -6.16 -4.68 9.05
N ALA A 125 -7.10 -5.16 8.23
CA ALA A 125 -7.74 -4.35 7.20
C ALA A 125 -8.45 -3.12 7.76
N LEU A 126 -9.12 -3.25 8.92
CA LEU A 126 -9.73 -2.09 9.59
C LEU A 126 -8.67 -1.07 10.03
N VAL A 127 -7.56 -1.54 10.60
CA VAL A 127 -6.44 -0.65 10.98
C VAL A 127 -5.91 0.08 9.77
N LEU A 128 -5.64 -0.63 8.66
CA LEU A 128 -5.15 -0.03 7.42
C LEU A 128 -6.12 0.98 6.84
N GLY A 129 -7.40 0.61 6.74
CA GLY A 129 -8.45 1.51 6.26
C GLY A 129 -8.53 2.77 7.10
N HIS A 130 -8.45 2.64 8.44
CA HIS A 130 -8.43 3.78 9.36
C HIS A 130 -7.20 4.65 9.20
N MET A 131 -6.00 4.06 9.23
CA MET A 131 -4.73 4.77 9.17
C MET A 131 -4.58 5.59 7.89
N HIS A 132 -5.07 5.07 6.77
CA HIS A 132 -4.94 5.69 5.45
C HIS A 132 -6.20 6.42 4.97
N SER A 133 -7.19 6.61 5.85
CA SER A 133 -8.49 7.21 5.52
C SER A 133 -9.13 6.57 4.26
N ASP A 134 -8.98 5.26 4.09
CA ASP A 134 -9.55 4.50 2.97
C ASP A 134 -10.92 3.96 3.37
N GLU A 135 -11.94 4.74 3.03
CA GLU A 135 -13.34 4.40 3.29
C GLU A 135 -13.80 3.16 2.52
N TYR A 136 -13.18 2.85 1.38
CA TYR A 136 -13.51 1.64 0.63
C TYR A 136 -13.01 0.40 1.38
N LEU A 137 -11.76 0.39 1.83
CA LEU A 137 -11.18 -0.72 2.61
C LEU A 137 -11.94 -0.94 3.93
N LYS A 138 -12.30 0.13 4.63
CA LYS A 138 -13.16 0.05 5.84
C LYS A 138 -14.50 -0.58 5.52
N LYS A 139 -15.17 -0.12 4.46
CA LYS A 139 -16.49 -0.61 4.07
C LYS A 139 -16.46 -2.12 3.77
N ILE A 140 -15.49 -2.59 2.99
CA ILE A 140 -15.39 -4.02 2.64
C ILE A 140 -15.05 -4.87 3.86
N ALA A 141 -14.25 -4.38 4.81
CA ALA A 141 -13.96 -5.09 6.05
C ALA A 141 -15.23 -5.21 6.92
N VAL A 142 -15.99 -4.13 7.09
CA VAL A 142 -17.27 -4.16 7.82
C VAL A 142 -18.28 -5.10 7.14
N GLU A 143 -18.34 -5.10 5.80
CA GLU A 143 -19.18 -6.03 5.03
C GLU A 143 -18.78 -7.49 5.24
N PHE A 144 -17.48 -7.78 5.24
CA PHE A 144 -16.97 -9.11 5.54
C PHE A 144 -17.37 -9.58 6.94
N ILE A 145 -17.22 -8.72 7.96
CA ILE A 145 -17.61 -9.03 9.34
C ILE A 145 -19.11 -9.28 9.43
N CYS A 146 -19.94 -8.46 8.77
CA CYS A 146 -21.38 -8.68 8.75
C CYS A 146 -21.78 -10.03 8.12
N GLY A 147 -21.00 -10.53 7.15
CA GLY A 147 -21.21 -11.82 6.52
C GLY A 147 -20.72 -13.03 7.32
N HIS A 148 -19.79 -12.84 8.26
CA HIS A 148 -19.12 -13.90 9.04
C HIS A 148 -19.13 -13.59 10.53
N GLU A 149 -20.21 -12.98 11.02
CA GLU A 149 -20.22 -12.35 12.34
C GLU A 149 -19.90 -13.34 13.45
N THR A 150 -20.52 -14.53 13.42
CA THR A 150 -20.36 -15.50 14.51
C THR A 150 -18.91 -15.98 14.58
N GLU A 151 -18.32 -16.27 13.43
CA GLU A 151 -16.95 -16.73 13.29
C GLU A 151 -15.94 -15.64 13.66
N VAL A 152 -16.17 -14.40 13.25
CA VAL A 152 -15.30 -13.26 13.61
C VAL A 152 -15.42 -12.94 15.10
N MET A 153 -16.62 -12.82 15.65
CA MET A 153 -16.81 -12.40 17.04
C MET A 153 -16.33 -13.44 18.05
N SER A 154 -16.22 -14.70 17.64
CA SER A 154 -15.68 -15.79 18.47
C SER A 154 -14.19 -16.11 18.19
N SER A 155 -13.55 -15.38 17.27
CA SER A 155 -12.16 -15.59 16.89
C SER A 155 -11.18 -14.96 17.89
N THR A 156 -10.04 -15.61 18.09
CA THR A 156 -8.94 -15.10 18.93
C THR A 156 -8.31 -13.83 18.35
N GLU A 157 -8.30 -13.70 17.03
CA GLU A 157 -7.79 -12.52 16.33
C GLU A 157 -8.69 -11.31 16.58
N TRP A 158 -10.01 -11.49 16.59
CA TRP A 158 -10.93 -10.42 16.94
C TRP A 158 -10.85 -10.04 18.42
N GLU A 159 -10.72 -11.00 19.33
CA GLU A 159 -10.49 -10.74 20.76
C GLU A 159 -9.20 -9.92 20.99
N THR A 160 -8.12 -10.31 20.29
CA THR A 160 -6.85 -9.57 20.30
C THR A 160 -7.03 -8.16 19.74
N PHE A 161 -7.72 -8.02 18.61
CA PHE A 161 -8.03 -6.72 18.01
C PHE A 161 -8.85 -5.81 18.94
N MET A 162 -9.84 -6.35 19.63
CA MET A 162 -10.63 -5.58 20.63
C MET A 162 -9.76 -5.07 21.77
N THR A 163 -8.75 -5.84 22.17
CA THR A 163 -7.83 -5.47 23.26
C THR A 163 -6.78 -4.45 22.81
N GLU A 164 -6.17 -4.65 21.64
CA GLU A 164 -5.09 -3.79 21.15
C GLU A 164 -5.58 -2.51 20.48
N LYS A 165 -6.81 -2.51 19.94
CA LYS A 165 -7.39 -1.43 19.14
C LYS A 165 -8.78 -1.05 19.63
N GLU A 166 -8.95 -0.94 20.95
CA GLU A 166 -10.23 -0.70 21.66
C GLU A 166 -11.14 0.34 20.97
N HIS A 167 -10.61 1.53 20.67
CA HIS A 167 -11.38 2.61 20.05
C HIS A 167 -11.87 2.25 18.64
N LEU A 168 -11.00 1.62 17.83
CA LEU A 168 -11.36 1.21 16.47
C LEU A 168 -12.37 0.06 16.48
N ALA A 169 -12.22 -0.88 17.41
CA ALA A 169 -13.18 -1.95 17.63
C ALA A 169 -14.55 -1.39 18.04
N ALA A 170 -14.61 -0.44 18.98
CA ALA A 170 -15.85 0.20 19.41
C ALA A 170 -16.58 0.91 18.25
N ILE A 171 -15.86 1.69 17.43
CA ILE A 171 -16.41 2.33 16.24
C ILE A 171 -16.95 1.28 15.26
N THR A 172 -16.18 0.21 15.02
CA THR A 172 -16.56 -0.84 14.08
C THR A 172 -17.82 -1.58 14.55
N MET A 173 -17.90 -1.95 15.83
CA MET A 173 -19.09 -2.57 16.41
C MET A 173 -20.32 -1.66 16.32
N HIS A 174 -20.15 -0.36 16.57
CA HIS A 174 -21.23 0.60 16.42
C HIS A 174 -21.72 0.68 14.96
N GLN A 175 -20.80 0.72 13.98
CA GLN A 175 -21.14 0.70 12.56
C GLN A 175 -21.89 -0.58 12.15
N ILE A 176 -21.43 -1.75 12.62
CA ILE A 176 -22.09 -3.03 12.39
C ILE A 176 -23.53 -3.00 12.95
N PHE A 177 -23.70 -2.50 14.16
CA PHE A 177 -25.03 -2.37 14.80
C PHE A 177 -25.97 -1.49 13.97
N LEU A 178 -25.51 -0.30 13.54
CA LEU A 178 -26.31 0.60 12.72
C LEU A 178 -26.72 -0.03 11.38
N LYS A 179 -25.75 -0.65 10.68
CA LYS A 179 -26.00 -1.31 9.39
C LYS A 179 -27.05 -2.43 9.50
N LYS A 180 -27.04 -3.17 10.61
CA LYS A 180 -28.06 -4.18 10.90
C LYS A 180 -29.43 -3.58 11.19
N ALA A 181 -29.49 -2.44 11.87
CA ALA A 181 -30.75 -1.76 12.14
C ALA A 181 -31.40 -1.23 10.86
N GLU A 182 -30.60 -0.79 9.88
CA GLU A 182 -31.06 -0.38 8.55
C GLU A 182 -31.60 -1.55 7.73
N ASN A 183 -30.90 -2.69 7.70
CA ASN A 183 -31.33 -3.88 6.94
C ASN A 183 -32.60 -4.58 7.49
N ARG A 184 -33.08 -4.18 8.67
CA ARG A 184 -34.32 -4.71 9.29
C ARG A 184 -35.56 -3.86 8.96
N ARG A 185 -35.38 -2.70 8.31
CA ARG A 185 -36.46 -1.81 7.87
C ARG A 185 -36.81 -2.09 6.41
#